data_AF-A0A839WUX6-F1
#
_entry.id   AF-A0A839WUX6-F1
#
_cell.length_a   1.000
_cell.length_b   1.000
_cell.length_c   1.000
_cell.angle_alpha   90.00
_cell.angle_beta   90.00
_cell.angle_gamma   90.00
#
_symmetry.space_group_name_H-M   'P 1'
#
loop_
_entity.id
_entity.type
_entity.pdbx_description
1 polymer ?
#
loop_
_entity_poly.entity_id
_entity_poly.type
_entity_poly.pdbx_seq_one_letter_code
_entity_poly.pdbx_strand_id
1 'polypeptide(L)'
;MALRRIGAFALALALPTAAAAQTPATSQRIATAAAIAAPCLSIEAGSVMVSLPLVDLERAVVARPQPPQKENDRAADLDAPLWRDESERLALIRGNRAAQLLASPRLPGHDRYGCLRAALEDVPGDARYLIGAMLERGDAAVWRSDEAGLRDAVLVTRTNPRRGDGPMGTVLYRLDEGERPFLMLVEWIA
;
A
#
# COMPACT_ATOMS: atom_id res chain seq x y z
N MET A 1 24.64 25.94 73.54
CA MET A 1 25.06 26.32 72.16
C MET A 1 24.63 25.19 71.23
N ALA A 2 23.39 25.23 70.73
CA ALA A 2 22.94 25.94 69.52
C ALA A 2 23.10 25.09 68.24
N LEU A 3 22.01 24.37 67.97
CA LEU A 3 21.46 23.73 66.77
C LEU A 3 22.32 23.52 65.51
N ARG A 4 22.39 22.24 65.11
CA ARG A 4 22.71 21.71 63.78
C ARG A 4 21.77 22.30 62.70
N ARG A 5 22.34 22.86 61.63
CA ARG A 5 21.62 23.16 60.38
C ARG A 5 21.69 21.93 59.47
N ILE A 6 20.52 21.35 59.20
CA ILE A 6 20.32 20.28 58.20
C ILE A 6 20.21 20.99 56.84
N GLY A 7 21.15 20.72 55.94
CA GLY A 7 21.09 21.18 54.55
C GLY A 7 20.08 20.35 53.78
N ALA A 8 19.04 21.00 53.25
CA ALA A 8 18.13 20.40 52.29
C ALA A 8 18.79 20.45 50.90
N PHE A 9 19.34 19.33 50.44
CA PHE A 9 19.68 19.13 49.04
C PHE A 9 18.43 18.67 48.31
N ALA A 10 17.78 19.59 47.59
CA ALA A 10 16.71 19.25 46.66
C ALA A 10 17.34 18.56 45.45
N LEU A 11 17.19 17.23 45.37
CA LEU A 11 17.56 16.44 44.20
C LEU A 11 16.50 16.68 43.11
N ALA A 12 16.78 17.57 42.16
CA ALA A 12 15.97 17.71 40.96
C ALA A 12 16.22 16.48 40.07
N LEU A 13 15.28 15.53 40.08
CA LEU A 13 15.24 14.41 39.14
C LEU A 13 14.92 14.96 37.75
N ALA A 14 15.95 15.23 36.96
CA ALA A 14 15.81 15.39 35.52
C ALA A 14 15.54 14.00 34.92
N LEU A 15 14.27 13.69 34.67
CA LEU A 15 13.89 12.55 33.85
C LEU A 15 14.42 12.79 32.43
N PRO A 16 15.23 11.88 31.86
CA PRO A 16 15.58 11.97 30.44
C PRO A 16 14.29 11.69 29.65
N THR A 17 13.76 12.72 28.99
CA THR A 17 12.84 12.53 27.88
C THR A 17 13.62 11.83 26.78
N ALA A 18 13.56 10.49 26.76
CA ALA A 18 13.99 9.71 25.62
C ALA A 18 13.05 10.08 24.46
N ALA A 19 13.44 11.09 23.68
CA ALA A 19 12.87 11.33 22.39
C ALA A 19 13.11 10.06 21.57
N ALA A 20 12.06 9.27 21.34
CA ALA A 20 12.14 8.13 20.46
C ALA A 20 12.68 8.64 19.11
N ALA A 21 13.91 8.26 18.78
CA ALA A 21 14.56 8.67 17.55
C ALA A 21 13.66 8.26 16.38
N GLN A 22 13.03 9.24 15.74
CA GLN A 22 12.22 9.02 14.55
C GLN A 22 13.19 8.74 13.41
N THR A 23 13.12 7.54 12.83
CA THR A 23 13.88 7.24 11.62
C THR A 23 13.41 8.20 10.52
N PRO A 24 14.33 8.92 9.85
CA PRO A 24 13.93 9.89 8.83
C PRO A 24 13.14 9.19 7.73
N ALA A 25 12.10 9.88 7.26
CA ALA A 25 11.32 9.40 6.13
C ALA A 25 12.22 9.29 4.89
N THR A 26 12.02 8.24 4.10
CA THR A 26 12.69 8.07 2.80
C THR A 26 11.71 8.42 1.70
N SER A 27 12.14 9.25 0.75
CA SER A 27 11.32 9.70 -0.38
C SER A 27 12.00 9.34 -1.69
N GLN A 28 11.24 8.82 -2.64
CA GLN A 28 11.72 8.47 -3.97
C GLN A 28 10.67 8.82 -5.03
N ARG A 29 11.11 9.25 -6.22
CA ARG A 29 10.22 9.39 -7.38
C ARG A 29 10.21 8.07 -8.13
N ILE A 30 9.02 7.55 -8.38
CA ILE A 30 8.78 6.32 -9.12
C ILE A 30 8.15 6.69 -10.45
N ALA A 31 8.73 6.19 -11.54
CA ALA A 31 8.18 6.38 -12.87
C ALA A 31 6.85 5.64 -13.02
N THR A 32 5.86 6.28 -13.63
CA THR A 32 4.55 5.71 -13.92
C THR A 32 4.45 5.33 -15.39
N ALA A 33 3.44 4.53 -15.75
CA ALA A 33 3.23 4.13 -17.12
C ALA A 33 2.98 5.37 -18.02
N ALA A 34 3.78 5.50 -19.09
CA ALA A 34 3.69 6.61 -20.04
C ALA A 34 2.45 6.52 -20.95
N ALA A 35 1.76 5.39 -20.95
CA ALA A 35 0.54 5.16 -21.72
C ALA A 35 -0.40 4.21 -20.96
N ILE A 36 -1.69 4.37 -21.21
CA ILE A 36 -2.73 3.44 -20.78
C ILE A 36 -3.71 3.22 -21.94
N ALA A 37 -4.15 1.98 -22.12
CA ALA A 37 -5.14 1.62 -23.12
C ALA A 37 -6.25 0.80 -22.47
N ALA A 38 -7.48 1.00 -22.95
CA ALA A 38 -8.59 0.12 -22.60
C ALA A 38 -8.35 -1.30 -23.16
N PRO A 39 -8.77 -2.36 -22.43
CA PRO A 39 -9.49 -2.33 -21.16
C PRO A 39 -8.59 -2.04 -19.95
N CYS A 40 -9.04 -1.13 -19.10
CA CYS A 40 -8.35 -0.70 -17.88
C CYS A 40 -9.34 -0.36 -16.76
N LEU A 41 -8.84 -0.32 -15.53
CA LEU A 41 -9.56 0.10 -14.33
C LEU A 41 -8.92 1.36 -13.76
N SER A 42 -9.66 2.46 -13.73
CA SER A 42 -9.29 3.73 -13.11
C SER A 42 -9.82 3.80 -11.68
N ILE A 43 -8.91 3.97 -10.73
CA ILE A 43 -9.24 4.19 -9.32
C ILE A 43 -9.24 5.69 -9.04
N GLU A 44 -10.39 6.22 -8.61
CA GLU A 44 -10.57 7.65 -8.31
C GLU A 44 -10.22 7.94 -6.86
N ALA A 45 -9.27 8.83 -6.64
CA ALA A 45 -8.83 9.30 -5.33
C ALA A 45 -8.86 10.84 -5.31
N GLY A 46 -10.07 11.40 -5.16
CA GLY A 46 -10.30 12.84 -5.34
C GLY A 46 -10.11 13.25 -6.79
N SER A 47 -9.21 14.20 -7.07
CA SER A 47 -8.88 14.59 -8.45
C SER A 47 -7.82 13.70 -9.12
N VAL A 48 -7.19 12.80 -8.36
CA VAL A 48 -6.15 11.90 -8.87
C VAL A 48 -6.77 10.58 -9.30
N MET A 49 -6.34 10.11 -10.47
CA MET A 49 -6.80 8.88 -11.10
C MET A 49 -5.62 7.95 -11.27
N VAL A 50 -5.76 6.70 -10.83
CA VAL A 50 -4.76 5.64 -11.01
C VAL A 50 -5.33 4.59 -11.94
N SER A 51 -4.84 4.53 -13.17
CA SER A 51 -5.33 3.61 -14.19
C SER A 51 -4.46 2.36 -14.25
N LEU A 52 -5.09 1.21 -14.07
CA LEU A 52 -4.50 -0.12 -13.98
C LEU A 52 -4.88 -0.93 -15.23
N PRO A 53 -3.93 -1.55 -15.95
CA PRO A 53 -4.25 -2.46 -17.05
C PRO A 53 -5.10 -3.64 -16.56
N LEU A 54 -6.28 -3.84 -17.16
CA LEU A 54 -7.20 -4.90 -16.72
C LEU A 54 -6.57 -6.28 -16.93
N VAL A 55 -5.82 -6.44 -18.03
CA VAL A 55 -5.10 -7.67 -18.38
C VAL A 55 -4.12 -8.13 -17.29
N ASP A 56 -3.48 -7.20 -16.57
CA ASP A 56 -2.53 -7.56 -15.52
C ASP A 56 -3.24 -8.00 -14.24
N LEU A 57 -4.40 -7.40 -13.94
CA LEU A 57 -5.27 -7.84 -12.85
C LEU A 57 -5.82 -9.25 -13.14
N GLU A 58 -6.34 -9.48 -14.34
CA GLU A 58 -6.84 -10.79 -14.77
C GLU A 58 -5.74 -11.84 -14.74
N ARG A 59 -4.54 -11.52 -15.25
CA ARG A 59 -3.39 -12.42 -15.19
C ARG A 59 -3.02 -12.76 -13.75
N ALA A 60 -3.08 -11.81 -12.83
CA ALA A 60 -2.83 -12.07 -11.42
C ALA A 60 -3.89 -13.01 -10.81
N VAL A 61 -5.16 -12.88 -11.20
CA VAL A 61 -6.22 -13.81 -10.76
C VAL A 61 -6.00 -15.22 -11.31
N VAL A 62 -5.64 -15.34 -12.59
CA VAL A 62 -5.37 -16.65 -13.23
C VAL A 62 -4.13 -17.32 -12.65
N ALA A 63 -3.09 -16.54 -12.34
CA ALA A 63 -1.85 -17.04 -11.73
C ALA A 63 -2.00 -17.40 -10.23
N ARG A 64 -3.18 -17.18 -9.63
CA ARG A 64 -3.45 -17.52 -8.24
C ARG A 64 -3.35 -19.05 -8.04
N PRO A 65 -2.47 -19.54 -7.16
CA PRO A 65 -2.42 -20.96 -6.82
C PRO A 65 -3.79 -21.46 -6.37
N GLN A 66 -4.21 -22.60 -6.89
CA GLN A 66 -5.43 -23.27 -6.43
C GLN A 66 -5.09 -24.10 -5.20
N PRO A 67 -6.02 -24.20 -4.22
CA PRO A 67 -5.85 -25.18 -3.15
C PRO A 67 -5.63 -26.56 -3.77
N PRO A 68 -4.76 -27.40 -3.18
CA PRO A 68 -4.58 -28.76 -3.67
C PRO A 68 -5.94 -29.45 -3.74
N GLN A 69 -6.29 -29.99 -4.91
CA GLN A 69 -7.50 -30.80 -5.05
C GLN A 69 -7.36 -31.97 -4.08
N LYS A 70 -8.35 -32.13 -3.20
CA LYS A 70 -8.45 -33.28 -2.28
C LYS A 70 -8.68 -34.53 -3.13
N GLU A 71 -7.61 -35.13 -3.64
CA GLU A 71 -7.67 -36.51 -4.10
C GLU A 71 -7.92 -37.36 -2.86
N ASN A 72 -8.97 -38.16 -2.90
CA ASN A 72 -9.46 -38.97 -1.79
C ASN A 72 -8.30 -39.70 -1.11
N ASP A 73 -7.88 -39.25 0.08
CA ASP A 73 -7.61 -40.10 1.25
C ASP A 73 -6.88 -39.32 2.35
N ARG A 74 -7.42 -39.47 3.57
CA ARG A 74 -6.92 -39.04 4.88
C ARG A 74 -6.94 -37.54 5.17
N ALA A 75 -7.83 -37.21 6.12
CA ALA A 75 -7.86 -36.02 6.97
C ALA A 75 -6.96 -34.88 6.47
N ALA A 76 -7.52 -34.02 5.63
CA ALA A 76 -6.93 -32.73 5.35
C ALA A 76 -6.67 -32.06 6.71
N ASP A 77 -5.40 -31.89 7.05
CA ASP A 77 -5.00 -31.01 8.12
C ASP A 77 -5.59 -29.63 7.78
N LEU A 78 -6.65 -29.24 8.50
CA LEU A 78 -7.39 -28.01 8.24
C LEU A 78 -6.50 -26.77 8.43
N ASP A 79 -5.32 -26.94 9.04
CA ASP A 79 -4.34 -25.91 9.33
C ASP A 79 -3.16 -25.89 8.32
N ALA A 80 -3.15 -26.78 7.32
CA ALA A 80 -2.10 -26.77 6.30
C ALA A 80 -2.16 -25.48 5.44
N PRO A 81 -1.04 -24.76 5.27
CA PRO A 81 -1.01 -23.56 4.44
C PRO A 81 -1.47 -23.84 3.00
N LEU A 82 -2.22 -22.89 2.42
CA LEU A 82 -2.71 -22.97 1.04
C LEU A 82 -1.60 -22.84 -0.02
N TRP A 83 -0.34 -22.72 0.39
CA TRP A 83 0.83 -22.46 -0.46
C TRP A 83 2.03 -23.27 0.02
N ARG A 84 2.91 -23.66 -0.91
CA ARG A 84 4.09 -24.51 -0.65
C ARG A 84 5.35 -23.70 -0.32
N ASP A 85 5.47 -22.51 -0.90
CA ASP A 85 6.61 -21.63 -0.72
C ASP A 85 6.19 -20.16 -0.72
N GLU A 86 7.15 -19.26 -0.48
CA GLU A 86 6.89 -17.82 -0.42
C GLU A 86 6.43 -17.24 -1.76
N SER A 87 6.88 -17.80 -2.90
CA SER A 87 6.45 -17.33 -4.22
C SER A 87 4.97 -17.61 -4.45
N GLU A 88 4.50 -18.80 -4.04
CA GLU A 88 3.08 -19.15 -4.08
C GLU A 88 2.26 -18.31 -3.11
N ARG A 89 2.79 -18.05 -1.91
CA ARG A 89 2.12 -17.15 -0.95
C ARG A 89 1.91 -15.76 -1.55
N LEU A 90 2.95 -15.19 -2.15
CA LEU A 90 2.88 -13.87 -2.78
C LEU A 90 1.98 -13.85 -4.01
N ALA A 91 1.98 -14.92 -4.81
CA ALA A 91 1.07 -15.09 -5.94
C ALA A 91 -0.40 -15.19 -5.48
N LEU A 92 -0.67 -15.93 -4.40
CA LEU A 92 -1.99 -16.04 -3.79
C LEU A 92 -2.48 -14.68 -3.30
N ILE A 93 -1.65 -13.94 -2.56
CA ILE A 93 -1.97 -12.58 -2.08
C ILE A 93 -2.26 -11.66 -3.27
N ARG A 94 -1.39 -11.64 -4.28
CA ARG A 94 -1.57 -10.81 -5.47
C ARG A 94 -2.86 -11.14 -6.21
N GLY A 95 -3.15 -12.42 -6.43
CA GLY A 95 -4.36 -12.87 -7.12
C GLY A 95 -5.64 -12.56 -6.34
N ASN A 96 -5.62 -12.71 -5.01
CA ASN A 96 -6.76 -12.33 -4.16
C ASN A 96 -7.04 -10.82 -4.21
N ARG A 97 -5.99 -9.99 -4.11
CA ARG A 97 -6.11 -8.53 -4.22
C ARG A 97 -6.60 -8.09 -5.60
N ALA A 98 -6.11 -8.73 -6.66
CA ALA A 98 -6.57 -8.47 -8.02
C ALA A 98 -8.06 -8.83 -8.20
N ALA A 99 -8.50 -9.98 -7.67
CA ALA A 99 -9.91 -10.36 -7.68
C ALA A 99 -10.79 -9.35 -6.93
N GLN A 100 -10.32 -8.82 -5.81
CA GLN A 100 -11.01 -7.76 -5.06
C GLN A 100 -11.10 -6.44 -5.83
N LEU A 101 -10.05 -6.01 -6.53
CA LEU A 101 -10.11 -4.83 -7.42
C LEU A 101 -11.10 -5.03 -8.58
N LEU A 102 -11.11 -6.23 -9.16
CA LEU A 102 -12.02 -6.59 -10.25
C LEU A 102 -13.49 -6.68 -9.78
N ALA A 103 -13.72 -7.05 -8.52
CA ALA A 103 -15.04 -7.10 -7.91
C ALA A 103 -15.49 -5.79 -7.25
N SER A 104 -14.62 -4.77 -7.17
CA SER A 104 -14.97 -3.48 -6.55
C SER A 104 -16.12 -2.80 -7.30
N PRO A 105 -17.06 -2.13 -6.60
CA PRO A 105 -18.16 -1.40 -7.21
C PRO A 105 -17.68 -0.47 -8.33
N ARG A 106 -18.46 -0.43 -9.43
CA ARG A 106 -18.15 0.42 -10.59
C ARG A 106 -18.93 1.70 -10.51
N LEU A 107 -18.24 2.81 -10.74
CA LEU A 107 -18.87 4.09 -11.00
C LEU A 107 -19.45 4.07 -12.43
N PRO A 108 -20.51 4.86 -12.70
CA PRO A 108 -21.09 4.94 -14.03
C PRO A 108 -20.10 5.43 -15.10
N GLY A 109 -20.20 4.82 -16.28
CA GLY A 109 -19.47 5.21 -17.48
C GLY A 109 -17.99 4.81 -17.48
N HIS A 110 -17.24 5.45 -18.36
CA HIS A 110 -15.80 5.26 -18.50
C HIS A 110 -15.08 6.60 -18.30
N ASP A 111 -13.80 6.56 -17.95
CA ASP A 111 -12.98 7.76 -17.91
C ASP A 111 -12.56 8.21 -19.33
N ARG A 112 -11.78 9.29 -19.43
CA ARG A 112 -11.33 9.85 -20.71
C ARG A 112 -10.41 8.92 -21.52
N TYR A 113 -9.86 7.88 -20.90
CA TYR A 113 -9.02 6.86 -21.53
C TYR A 113 -9.80 5.58 -21.83
N GLY A 114 -11.12 5.57 -21.58
CA GLY A 114 -11.97 4.41 -21.78
C GLY A 114 -11.85 3.36 -20.67
N CYS A 115 -11.27 3.69 -19.51
CA CYS A 115 -11.18 2.77 -18.38
C CYS A 115 -12.50 2.70 -17.63
N LEU A 116 -12.81 1.52 -17.10
CA LEU A 116 -13.83 1.33 -16.07
C LEU A 116 -13.44 2.16 -14.84
N ARG A 117 -14.42 2.67 -14.11
CA ARG A 117 -14.18 3.58 -12.99
C ARG A 117 -14.55 2.91 -11.66
N ALA A 118 -13.77 3.13 -10.62
CA ALA A 118 -14.08 2.74 -9.25
C ALA A 118 -13.56 3.79 -8.26
N ALA A 119 -14.30 4.05 -7.19
CA ALA A 119 -13.86 4.98 -6.15
C ALA A 119 -12.89 4.29 -5.17
N LEU A 120 -11.81 4.95 -4.76
CA LEU A 120 -10.81 4.37 -3.86
C LEU A 120 -11.42 3.95 -2.51
N GLU A 121 -12.40 4.70 -2.02
CA GLU A 121 -13.14 4.40 -0.79
C GLU A 121 -13.86 3.06 -0.85
N ASP A 122 -14.35 2.66 -2.02
CA ASP A 122 -15.05 1.39 -2.26
C ASP A 122 -14.10 0.21 -2.52
N VAL A 123 -12.81 0.49 -2.75
CA VAL A 123 -11.79 -0.54 -2.90
C VAL A 123 -11.44 -1.12 -1.53
N PRO A 124 -11.53 -2.46 -1.33
CA PRO A 124 -11.12 -3.12 -0.09
C PRO A 124 -9.68 -2.77 0.31
N GLY A 125 -9.44 -2.57 1.60
CA GLY A 125 -8.13 -2.11 2.11
C GLY A 125 -6.95 -2.97 1.67
N ASP A 126 -7.10 -4.30 1.64
CA ASP A 126 -6.03 -5.21 1.20
C ASP A 126 -5.76 -5.09 -0.32
N ALA A 127 -6.79 -4.86 -1.11
CA ALA A 127 -6.68 -4.66 -2.56
C ALA A 127 -5.90 -3.39 -2.91
N ARG A 128 -5.92 -2.37 -2.06
CA ARG A 128 -5.16 -1.11 -2.24
C ARG A 128 -3.65 -1.32 -2.27
N TYR A 129 -3.13 -2.37 -1.61
CA TYR A 129 -1.70 -2.70 -1.69
C TYR A 129 -1.28 -3.16 -3.08
N LEU A 130 -2.20 -3.74 -3.88
CA LEU A 130 -1.90 -4.07 -5.27
C LEU A 130 -1.81 -2.81 -6.14
N ILE A 131 -2.61 -1.77 -5.85
CA ILE A 131 -2.48 -0.45 -6.50
C ILE A 131 -1.09 0.11 -6.26
N GLY A 132 -0.64 0.16 -5.00
CA GLY A 132 0.70 0.59 -4.63
C GLY A 132 1.80 -0.22 -5.32
N ALA A 133 1.67 -1.56 -5.31
CA ALA A 133 2.64 -2.43 -5.97
C ALA A 133 2.69 -2.25 -7.50
N MET A 134 1.57 -1.92 -8.16
CA MET A 134 1.56 -1.61 -9.60
C MET A 134 2.17 -0.24 -9.90
N LEU A 135 1.95 0.76 -9.03
CA LEU A 135 2.65 2.05 -9.11
C LEU A 135 4.16 1.88 -8.99
N GLU A 136 4.63 1.15 -7.99
CA GLU A 136 6.08 0.96 -7.74
C GLU A 136 6.79 0.13 -8.82
N ARG A 137 6.06 -0.67 -9.59
CA ARG A 137 6.61 -1.35 -10.79
C ARG A 137 6.55 -0.53 -12.07
N GLY A 138 5.84 0.61 -12.05
CA GLY A 138 5.60 1.43 -13.24
C GLY A 138 4.51 0.87 -14.16
N ASP A 139 3.71 -0.09 -13.70
CA ASP A 139 2.63 -0.72 -14.47
C ASP A 139 1.35 0.16 -14.49
N ALA A 140 1.22 1.06 -13.52
CA ALA A 140 0.06 1.94 -13.38
C ALA A 140 0.32 3.33 -13.97
N ALA A 141 -0.65 3.85 -14.72
CA ALA A 141 -0.66 5.24 -15.17
C ALA A 141 -1.34 6.12 -14.12
N VAL A 142 -0.87 7.36 -13.97
CA VAL A 142 -1.44 8.33 -13.02
C VAL A 142 -1.77 9.61 -13.76
N TRP A 143 -2.90 10.23 -13.46
CA TRP A 143 -3.30 11.51 -14.05
C TRP A 143 -4.25 12.27 -13.14
N ARG A 144 -4.47 13.55 -13.43
CA ARG A 144 -5.50 14.35 -12.76
C ARG A 144 -6.66 14.67 -13.68
N SER A 145 -7.86 14.70 -13.11
CA SER A 145 -9.08 14.99 -13.87
C SER A 145 -9.11 16.38 -14.51
N ASP A 146 -8.38 17.34 -13.95
CA ASP A 146 -8.26 18.73 -14.41
C ASP A 146 -7.01 19.02 -15.26
N GLU A 147 -6.07 18.06 -15.38
CA GLU A 147 -4.83 18.23 -16.15
C GLU A 147 -4.87 17.44 -17.46
N ALA A 148 -4.32 18.00 -18.53
CA ALA A 148 -4.12 17.28 -19.77
C ALA A 148 -2.91 16.32 -19.63
N GLY A 149 -3.13 15.03 -19.91
CA GLY A 149 -2.06 14.04 -20.00
C GLY A 149 -1.87 13.17 -18.75
N LEU A 150 -0.91 12.25 -18.87
CA LEU A 150 -0.46 11.37 -17.81
C LEU A 150 0.71 12.01 -17.07
N ARG A 151 0.88 11.66 -15.80
CA ARG A 151 2.04 12.01 -14.99
C ARG A 151 3.16 11.03 -15.30
N ASP A 152 4.39 11.53 -15.36
CA ASP A 152 5.57 10.70 -15.63
C ASP A 152 6.09 9.98 -14.37
N ALA A 153 5.79 10.53 -13.19
CA ALA A 153 6.22 9.97 -11.93
C ALA A 153 5.31 10.38 -10.76
N VAL A 154 5.37 9.59 -9.69
CA VAL A 154 4.79 9.88 -8.38
C VAL A 154 5.86 9.88 -7.31
N LEU A 155 5.67 10.67 -6.27
CA LEU A 155 6.50 10.68 -5.07
C LEU A 155 5.99 9.62 -4.08
N VAL A 156 6.86 8.69 -3.70
CA VAL A 156 6.60 7.66 -2.70
C VAL A 156 7.45 7.95 -1.47
N THR A 157 6.79 8.24 -0.35
CA THR A 157 7.44 8.50 0.93
C THR A 157 7.13 7.38 1.91
N ARG A 158 8.16 6.76 2.48
CA ARG A 158 8.04 5.77 3.55
C ARG A 158 8.43 6.40 4.87
N THR A 159 7.54 6.31 5.86
CA THR A 159 7.81 6.78 7.23
C THR A 159 7.94 5.59 8.17
N ASN A 160 8.85 5.73 9.14
CA ASN A 160 9.20 4.70 10.12
C ASN A 160 9.63 3.35 9.49
N PRO A 161 10.67 3.31 8.63
CA PRO A 161 11.12 2.11 7.95
C PRO A 161 11.89 1.10 8.86
N ARG A 162 11.51 0.91 10.14
CA ARG A 162 12.22 -0.04 11.04
C ARG A 162 11.70 -1.46 10.98
N ARG A 163 12.59 -2.39 10.62
CA ARG A 163 12.41 -3.85 10.65
C ARG A 163 12.09 -4.35 12.06
N GLY A 164 11.08 -5.19 12.24
CA GLY A 164 10.72 -5.83 13.52
C GLY A 164 9.58 -5.15 14.30
N ASP A 165 9.63 -5.23 15.64
CA ASP A 165 8.58 -4.80 16.60
C ASP A 165 8.39 -3.27 16.73
N GLY A 166 8.78 -2.50 15.71
CA GLY A 166 8.55 -1.06 15.67
C GLY A 166 7.07 -0.71 15.47
N PRO A 167 6.68 0.57 15.61
CA PRO A 167 5.36 1.01 15.19
C PRO A 167 5.15 0.66 13.71
N MET A 168 3.90 0.42 13.28
CA MET A 168 3.62 0.21 11.86
C MET A 168 4.17 1.38 11.02
N GLY A 169 4.83 1.07 9.92
CA GLY A 169 5.27 2.05 8.93
C GLY A 169 4.11 2.51 8.07
N THR A 170 4.30 3.59 7.33
CA THR A 170 3.34 4.01 6.30
C THR A 170 4.04 4.35 5.01
N VAL A 171 3.37 4.04 3.90
CA VAL A 171 3.76 4.47 2.55
C VAL A 171 2.74 5.46 2.05
N LEU A 172 3.23 6.60 1.60
CA LEU A 172 2.44 7.73 1.16
C LEU A 172 2.77 8.02 -0.30
N TYR A 173 1.77 7.93 -1.17
CA TYR A 173 1.88 8.20 -2.60
C TYR A 173 1.29 9.57 -2.90
N ARG A 174 2.10 10.44 -3.52
CA ARG A 174 1.76 11.82 -3.87
C ARG A 174 2.14 12.10 -5.32
N LEU A 175 1.53 13.11 -5.93
CA LEU A 175 2.01 13.57 -7.23
C LEU A 175 3.35 14.31 -7.09
N ASP A 176 3.45 15.21 -6.11
CA ASP A 176 4.66 15.99 -5.82
C ASP A 176 4.86 16.23 -4.32
N GLU A 177 6.02 16.80 -3.98
CA GLU A 177 6.36 17.16 -2.60
C GLU A 177 5.41 18.25 -2.08
N GLY A 178 4.98 18.11 -0.83
CA GLY A 178 4.01 19.01 -0.20
C GLY A 178 2.53 18.73 -0.55
N GLU A 179 2.24 17.90 -1.55
CA GLU A 179 0.86 17.52 -1.86
C GLU A 179 0.28 16.53 -0.84
N ARG A 180 -1.06 16.49 -0.75
CA ARG A 180 -1.77 15.47 0.03
C ARG A 180 -1.60 14.11 -0.66
N PRO A 181 -1.39 13.01 0.09
CA PRO A 181 -1.30 11.69 -0.51
C PRO A 181 -2.65 11.28 -1.10
N PHE A 182 -2.65 10.77 -2.32
CA PHE A 182 -3.83 10.19 -2.95
C PHE A 182 -4.00 8.70 -2.56
N LEU A 183 -2.91 8.06 -2.11
CA LEU A 183 -2.94 6.72 -1.54
C LEU A 183 -2.03 6.67 -0.30
N MET A 184 -2.54 6.07 0.77
CA MET A 184 -1.80 5.79 1.99
C MET A 184 -1.98 4.31 2.35
N LEU A 185 -0.87 3.62 2.55
CA LEU A 185 -0.82 2.22 2.95
C LEU A 185 -0.07 2.09 4.28
N VAL A 186 -0.43 1.09 5.08
CA VAL A 186 0.23 0.81 6.36
C VAL A 186 1.07 -0.44 6.19
N GLU A 187 2.39 -0.33 6.37
CA GLU A 187 3.31 -1.45 6.18
C GLU A 187 3.84 -1.98 7.51
N TRP A 188 3.88 -3.30 7.63
CA TRP A 188 4.76 -3.98 8.58
C TRP A 188 6.11 -4.20 7.90
N ILE A 189 7.19 -3.97 8.64
CA ILE A 189 8.53 -4.11 8.09
C ILE A 189 9.09 -5.40 8.64
N ALA A 190 9.03 -6.43 7.81
CA ALA A 190 9.56 -7.75 8.10
C ALA A 190 11.08 -7.78 8.07
#